data_AF-A0A1V6H8T0-F1
#
_entry.id   AF-A0A1V6H8T0-F1
#
_cell.length_a   1.000
_cell.length_b   1.000
_cell.length_c   1.000
_cell.angle_alpha   90.00
_cell.angle_beta   90.00
_cell.angle_gamma   90.00
#
_symmetry.space_group_name_H-M   'P 1'
#
loop_
_entity.id
_entity.type
_entity.pdbx_description
1 polymer ?
#
loop_
_entity_poly.entity_id
_entity_poly.type
_entity_poly.pdbx_seq_one_letter_code
_entity_poly.pdbx_strand_id
1 'polypeptide(L)'
;MADLARNIDLPITMDFLGLSSYGDATRSSGVVRITQDLTNPIGGKHVLVVEDIVDSGLTLRFLKENFDSRHPASFKIATLLHKPTNSLETMKLDYVGFEVEDRFIVGYGLDFEQKYRNLPYVAVLKDQP
;
A
#
# COMPACT_ATOMS: atom_id res chain seq x y z
N MET A 1 8.07 -2.62 4.59
CA MET A 1 8.78 -1.32 4.64
C MET A 1 10.20 -1.46 5.18
N ALA A 2 10.41 -1.81 6.45
CA ALA A 2 11.74 -1.75 7.10
C ALA A 2 12.86 -2.46 6.32
N ASP A 3 12.57 -3.61 5.71
CA ASP A 3 13.54 -4.34 4.89
C ASP A 3 13.88 -3.59 3.60
N LEU A 4 12.88 -3.00 2.93
CA LEU A 4 13.10 -2.19 1.73
C LEU A 4 13.97 -0.97 2.05
N ALA A 5 13.66 -0.22 3.12
CA ALA A 5 14.46 0.95 3.51
C ALA A 5 15.92 0.61 3.77
N ARG A 6 16.20 -0.52 4.45
CA ARG A 6 17.57 -0.98 4.73
C ARG A 6 18.35 -1.41 3.49
N ASN A 7 17.66 -1.73 2.38
CA ASN A 7 18.26 -2.14 1.11
C ASN A 7 18.34 -1.01 0.08
N ILE A 8 17.86 0.19 0.37
CA ILE A 8 17.99 1.36 -0.50
C ILE A 8 19.32 2.05 -0.18
N ASP A 9 20.27 2.00 -1.11
CA ASP A 9 21.56 2.70 -1.02
C ASP A 9 21.45 4.16 -1.52
N LEU A 10 20.50 4.90 -0.97
CA LEU A 10 20.27 6.31 -1.26
C LEU A 10 19.86 7.04 0.04
N PRO A 11 20.14 8.34 0.18
CA PRO A 11 19.58 9.13 1.27
C PRO A 11 18.04 9.18 1.16
N ILE A 12 17.35 8.64 2.16
CA ILE A 12 15.88 8.62 2.21
C ILE A 12 15.35 9.24 3.49
N THR A 13 14.17 9.85 3.40
CA THR A 13 13.35 10.25 4.54
C THR A 13 12.09 9.39 4.56
N MET A 14 11.71 8.91 5.74
CA MET A 14 10.50 8.12 5.93
C MET A 14 9.43 8.97 6.61
N ASP A 15 8.19 8.83 6.15
CA ASP A 15 6.99 9.42 6.74
C ASP A 15 5.87 8.37 6.66
N PHE A 16 4.88 8.45 7.55
CA PHE A 16 3.83 7.44 7.65
C PHE A 16 2.46 8.10 7.55
N LEU A 17 1.66 7.63 6.60
CA LEU A 17 0.30 8.08 6.38
C LEU A 17 -0.68 7.05 6.97
N GLY A 18 -1.57 7.52 7.84
CA GLY A 18 -2.66 6.72 8.39
C GLY A 18 -3.92 6.89 7.55
N LEU A 19 -4.50 5.79 7.08
CA LEU A 19 -5.74 5.77 6.32
C LEU A 19 -6.77 4.88 7.01
N SER A 20 -8.04 5.23 6.88
CA SER A 20 -9.17 4.37 7.26
C SER A 20 -10.20 4.36 6.14
N SER A 21 -10.74 3.20 5.78
CA SER A 21 -11.90 3.08 4.91
C SER A 21 -13.18 3.44 5.64
N TYR A 22 -14.14 4.08 4.97
CA TYR A 22 -15.49 4.22 5.51
C TYR A 22 -16.29 2.92 5.34
N GLY A 23 -16.75 2.34 6.46
CA GLY A 23 -17.63 1.16 6.53
C GLY A 23 -16.94 -0.10 7.05
N ASP A 24 -17.65 -0.89 7.87
CA ASP A 24 -17.17 -2.16 8.50
C ASP A 24 -17.08 -3.35 7.53
N ALA A 25 -17.09 -3.12 6.21
CA ALA A 25 -17.16 -4.18 5.21
C ALA A 25 -15.77 -4.56 4.67
N THR A 26 -15.59 -5.84 4.39
CA THR A 26 -14.41 -6.46 3.74
C THR A 26 -14.11 -5.93 2.32
N ARG A 27 -14.92 -4.99 1.81
CA ARG A 27 -14.76 -4.36 0.50
C ARG A 27 -14.74 -2.85 0.69
N SER A 28 -13.66 -2.19 0.27
CA SER A 28 -13.52 -0.74 0.42
C SER A 28 -14.63 -0.01 -0.33
N SER A 29 -15.31 0.93 0.33
CA SER A 29 -16.29 1.85 -0.29
C SER A 29 -15.65 2.83 -1.30
N GLY A 30 -14.32 2.82 -1.43
CA GLY A 30 -13.55 3.80 -2.19
C GLY A 30 -13.40 5.14 -1.48
N VAL A 31 -14.18 5.38 -0.42
CA VAL A 31 -14.06 6.59 0.41
C VAL A 31 -13.05 6.34 1.51
N VAL A 32 -11.91 7.01 1.40
CA VAL A 32 -10.78 6.91 2.34
C VAL A 32 -10.70 8.19 3.16
N ARG A 33 -10.45 8.06 4.47
CA ARG A 33 -10.14 9.18 5.37
C ARG A 33 -8.68 9.10 5.80
N ILE A 34 -8.00 10.24 5.77
CA ILE A 34 -6.68 10.39 6.40
C ILE A 34 -6.88 10.52 7.91
N THR A 35 -6.34 9.56 8.67
CA THR A 35 -6.31 9.56 10.14
C THR A 35 -5.02 10.15 10.69
N GLN A 36 -3.94 10.06 9.91
CA GLN A 36 -2.66 10.70 10.19
C GLN A 36 -2.07 11.18 8.86
N ASP A 37 -1.85 12.49 8.74
CA ASP A 37 -1.26 13.09 7.54
C ASP A 37 0.29 13.09 7.62
N LEU A 38 0.94 13.35 6.49
CA LEU A 38 2.39 13.52 6.38
C LEU A 38 2.86 14.65 7.30
N THR A 39 3.97 14.40 7.99
CA THR A 39 4.61 15.41 8.86
C THR A 39 5.52 16.34 8.07
N ASN A 40 6.02 15.90 6.91
CA ASN A 40 6.90 16.68 6.05
C ASN A 40 6.21 17.05 4.73
N PRO A 41 6.39 18.29 4.23
CA PRO A 41 5.90 18.67 2.91
C PRO A 41 6.60 17.86 1.82
N ILE A 42 5.85 17.49 0.79
CA ILE A 42 6.33 16.68 -0.35
C ILE A 42 6.48 17.47 -1.66
N GLY A 43 6.17 18.77 -1.65
CA GLY A 43 6.32 19.64 -2.82
C GLY A 43 7.75 19.61 -3.38
N GLY A 44 7.88 19.35 -4.67
CA GLY A 44 9.17 19.24 -5.37
C GLY A 44 10.01 18.02 -4.98
N LYS A 45 9.51 17.08 -4.18
CA LYS A 45 10.24 15.85 -3.80
C LYS A 45 9.89 14.67 -4.68
N HIS A 46 10.83 13.74 -4.82
CA HIS A 46 10.55 12.41 -5.39
C HIS A 46 9.92 11.53 -4.31
N VAL A 47 8.66 11.15 -4.51
CA VAL A 47 7.89 10.36 -3.56
C VAL A 47 7.75 8.92 -4.07
N LEU A 48 8.09 7.97 -3.21
CA LEU A 48 7.83 6.54 -3.40
C LEU A 48 6.81 6.08 -2.35
N VAL A 49 5.60 5.75 -2.78
CA VAL A 49 4.60 5.11 -1.93
C VAL A 49 4.94 3.62 -1.84
N VAL A 50 4.98 3.08 -0.63
CA VAL A 50 5.33 1.67 -0.36
C VAL A 50 4.14 0.98 0.28
N GLU A 51 3.50 0.07 -0.45
CA GLU A 51 2.37 -0.75 0.00
C GLU A 51 2.78 -2.20 0.22
N ASP A 52 2.08 -2.90 1.10
CA ASP A 52 2.23 -4.35 1.28
C ASP A 52 1.50 -5.14 0.18
N ILE A 53 0.27 -4.75 -0.17
CA ILE A 53 -0.52 -5.38 -1.22
C ILE A 53 -1.35 -4.38 -2.02
N VAL A 54 -1.36 -4.54 -3.34
CA VAL A 54 -2.31 -3.87 -4.23
C VAL A 54 -3.36 -4.87 -4.71
N ASP A 55 -4.60 -4.63 -4.32
CA ASP A 55 -5.76 -5.43 -4.71
C ASP A 55 -6.61 -4.70 -5.77
N SER A 56 -7.56 -3.86 -5.35
CA SER A 56 -8.42 -3.08 -6.25
C SER A 56 -7.74 -1.84 -6.85
N GLY A 57 -6.74 -1.28 -6.15
CA GLY A 57 -6.08 -0.02 -6.51
C GLY A 57 -6.78 1.26 -6.04
N LEU A 58 -7.96 1.16 -5.39
CA LEU A 58 -8.76 2.34 -5.00
C LEU A 58 -8.04 3.25 -3.98
N THR A 59 -7.36 2.66 -2.99
CA THR A 59 -6.56 3.44 -2.01
C THR A 59 -5.44 4.20 -2.69
N LEU A 60 -4.72 3.57 -3.63
CA LEU A 60 -3.64 4.21 -4.36
C LEU A 60 -4.14 5.34 -5.28
N ARG A 61 -5.33 5.18 -5.88
CA ARG A 61 -5.99 6.25 -6.63
C ARG A 61 -6.27 7.46 -5.75
N PHE A 62 -6.88 7.25 -4.59
CA PHE A 62 -7.09 8.31 -3.62
C PHE A 62 -5.78 9.01 -3.23
N LEU A 63 -4.71 8.25 -2.97
CA LEU A 63 -3.40 8.81 -2.65
C LEU A 63 -2.79 9.61 -3.78
N LYS A 64 -2.90 9.13 -5.03
CA LYS A 64 -2.42 9.85 -6.20
C LYS A 64 -3.13 11.19 -6.35
N GLU A 65 -4.46 11.19 -6.29
CA GLU A 65 -5.27 12.41 -6.37
C GLU A 65 -4.96 13.37 -5.21
N ASN A 66 -4.79 12.85 -3.98
CA ASN A 66 -4.43 13.66 -2.82
C ASN A 66 -3.03 14.28 -2.96
N PHE A 67 -2.05 13.50 -3.44
CA PHE A 67 -0.65 13.94 -3.50
C PHE A 67 -0.38 14.84 -4.71
N ASP A 68 -1.13 14.71 -5.81
CA ASP A 68 -1.01 15.62 -6.96
C ASP A 68 -1.26 17.08 -6.57
N SER A 69 -2.20 17.31 -5.65
CA SER A 69 -2.47 18.64 -5.08
C SER A 69 -1.31 19.21 -4.24
N ARG A 70 -0.36 18.36 -3.84
CA ARG A 70 0.82 18.70 -3.05
C ARG A 70 2.09 18.87 -3.90
N HIS A 71 1.97 18.71 -5.22
CA HIS A 71 2.99 18.98 -6.23
C HIS A 71 4.35 18.29 -6.00
N PRO A 72 4.42 16.95 -5.84
CA PRO A 72 5.70 16.24 -5.83
C PRO A 72 6.40 16.33 -7.19
N ALA A 73 7.74 16.23 -7.21
CA ALA A 73 8.52 16.17 -8.45
C ALA A 73 8.31 14.84 -9.20
N SER A 74 8.06 13.74 -8.47
CA SER A 74 7.56 12.49 -9.04
C SER A 74 6.77 11.71 -8.00
N PHE A 75 5.82 10.91 -8.47
CA PHE A 75 5.07 9.96 -7.64
C PHE A 75 5.26 8.56 -8.24
N LYS A 76 5.84 7.65 -7.46
CA LYS A 76 6.03 6.24 -7.84
C LYS A 76 5.46 5.31 -6.80
N ILE A 77 5.14 4.08 -7.22
CA ILE A 77 4.54 3.06 -6.36
C ILE A 77 5.44 1.82 -6.33
N ALA A 78 5.78 1.36 -5.12
CA ALA A 78 6.33 0.05 -4.87
C ALA A 78 5.35 -0.78 -4.04
N THR A 79 5.07 -2.00 -4.46
CA THR A 79 4.27 -2.95 -3.68
C THR A 79 4.96 -4.29 -3.55
N LEU A 80 4.80 -4.94 -2.40
CA LEU A 80 5.29 -6.30 -2.22
C LEU A 80 4.44 -7.30 -3.01
N LEU A 81 3.11 -7.21 -2.92
CA LEU A 81 2.18 -8.14 -3.58
C LEU A 81 1.20 -7.39 -4.49
N HIS A 82 0.90 -7.93 -5.67
CA HIS A 82 -0.13 -7.41 -6.57
C HIS A 82 -1.09 -8.50 -7.00
N LYS A 83 -2.40 -8.25 -6.88
CA LYS A 83 -3.48 -9.10 -7.38
C LYS A 83 -4.06 -8.51 -8.68
N PRO A 84 -3.50 -8.85 -9.85
CA PRO A 84 -3.90 -8.22 -11.11
C PRO A 84 -5.37 -8.49 -11.48
N THR A 85 -5.94 -9.63 -11.07
CA THR A 85 -7.32 -10.02 -11.37
C THR A 85 -8.37 -9.10 -10.73
N ASN A 86 -8.00 -8.43 -9.65
CA ASN A 86 -8.92 -7.61 -8.85
C ASN A 86 -8.77 -6.12 -9.14
N SER A 87 -7.77 -5.74 -9.94
CA SER A 87 -7.50 -4.35 -10.28
C SER A 87 -8.69 -3.75 -11.04
N LEU A 88 -9.33 -2.77 -10.42
CA LEU A 88 -10.44 -2.02 -11.04
C LEU A 88 -9.92 -0.82 -11.83
N GLU A 89 -8.63 -0.53 -11.74
CA GLU A 89 -7.99 0.68 -12.22
C GLU A 89 -6.74 0.34 -13.04
N THR A 90 -6.48 1.13 -14.08
CA THR A 90 -5.26 1.04 -14.90
C THR A 90 -4.13 1.90 -14.32
N MET A 91 -3.88 1.75 -13.02
CA MET A 91 -2.78 2.46 -12.37
C MET A 91 -1.46 1.72 -12.61
N LYS A 92 -0.44 2.46 -13.07
CA LYS A 92 0.91 1.92 -13.23
C LYS A 92 1.55 1.69 -11.86
N LEU A 93 1.93 0.45 -11.59
CA LEU A 93 2.82 0.09 -10.48
C LEU A 93 4.26 0.11 -11.00
N ASP A 94 5.14 0.90 -10.39
CA ASP A 94 6.52 1.07 -10.87
C ASP A 94 7.44 -0.07 -10.43
N TYR A 95 7.19 -0.62 -9.24
CA TYR A 95 7.93 -1.75 -8.68
C TYR A 95 6.97 -2.74 -8.05
N VAL A 96 6.94 -3.97 -8.57
CA VAL A 96 6.12 -5.07 -8.04
C VAL A 96 7.07 -6.16 -7.56
N GLY A 97 6.93 -6.58 -6.30
CA GLY A 97 7.69 -7.69 -5.75
C GLY A 97 7.21 -9.03 -6.34
N PHE A 98 5.94 -9.33 -6.12
CA PHE A 98 5.31 -10.58 -6.57
C PHE A 98 3.88 -10.33 -7.05
N GLU A 99 3.54 -10.89 -8.22
CA GLU A 99 2.14 -11.06 -8.60
C GLU A 99 1.60 -12.34 -7.94
N VAL A 100 0.38 -12.26 -7.39
CA VAL A 100 -0.26 -13.35 -6.66
C VAL A 100 -1.70 -13.53 -7.09
N GLU A 101 -2.19 -14.76 -6.99
CA GLU A 101 -3.59 -15.09 -7.22
C GLU A 101 -4.50 -14.41 -6.18
N ASP A 102 -5.80 -14.31 -6.50
CA ASP A 102 -6.78 -13.81 -5.56
C ASP A 102 -7.08 -14.82 -4.45
N ARG A 103 -6.21 -14.81 -3.43
CA ARG A 103 -6.34 -15.61 -2.21
C ARG A 103 -6.25 -14.72 -0.99
N PHE A 104 -6.77 -15.20 0.14
CA PHE A 104 -6.59 -14.50 1.41
C PHE A 104 -5.17 -14.72 1.93
N ILE A 105 -4.40 -13.64 2.04
CA ILE A 105 -2.96 -13.67 2.35
C ILE A 105 -2.70 -12.99 3.69
N VAL A 106 -1.86 -13.59 4.52
CA VAL A 106 -1.42 -13.07 5.82
C VAL A 106 0.10 -13.15 5.95
N GLY A 107 0.64 -12.45 6.95
CA GLY A 107 2.06 -12.48 7.26
C GLY A 107 2.84 -11.33 6.65
N TYR A 108 4.04 -11.09 7.18
CA TYR A 108 4.93 -10.02 6.74
C TYR A 108 4.26 -8.63 6.69
N GLY A 109 3.45 -8.34 7.72
CA GLY A 109 2.67 -7.11 7.83
C GLY A 109 1.18 -7.27 7.51
N LEU A 110 0.81 -8.24 6.65
CA LEU A 110 -0.59 -8.53 6.29
C LEU A 110 -1.32 -9.25 7.43
N ASP A 111 -2.61 -8.98 7.61
CA ASP A 111 -3.39 -9.47 8.74
C ASP A 111 -4.70 -10.18 8.39
N PHE A 112 -5.17 -10.95 9.37
CA PHE A 112 -6.56 -11.33 9.53
C PHE A 112 -6.96 -11.02 10.97
N GLU A 113 -7.96 -10.17 11.17
CA GLU A 113 -8.40 -9.70 12.50
C GLU A 113 -7.23 -9.19 13.37
N GLN A 114 -6.32 -8.40 12.79
CA GLN A 114 -5.12 -7.88 13.44
C GLN A 114 -4.09 -8.94 13.90
N LYS A 115 -4.24 -10.20 13.50
CA LYS A 115 -3.30 -11.30 13.78
C LYS A 115 -2.39 -11.57 12.58
N TYR A 116 -1.38 -12.41 12.80
CA TYR A 116 -0.46 -12.94 11.78
C TYR A 116 0.55 -11.96 11.16
N ARG A 117 0.44 -10.65 11.39
CA ARG A 117 1.38 -9.63 10.86
C ARG A 117 2.86 -9.95 11.10
N ASN A 118 3.17 -10.61 12.21
CA ASN A 118 4.52 -10.90 12.67
C ASN A 118 5.14 -12.18 12.07
N LEU A 119 4.44 -12.89 11.17
CA LEU A 119 5.06 -14.01 10.45
C LEU A 119 6.17 -13.47 9.53
N PRO A 120 7.35 -14.11 9.49
CA PRO A 120 8.48 -13.66 8.67
C PRO A 120 8.33 -14.03 7.18
N TYR A 121 7.17 -14.55 6.79
CA TYR A 121 6.84 -14.97 5.44
C TYR A 121 5.38 -14.62 5.13
N VAL A 122 5.07 -14.67 3.84
CA VAL A 122 3.72 -14.50 3.30
C VAL A 122 3.08 -15.89 3.16
N ALA A 123 1.83 -16.05 3.58
CA ALA A 123 1.12 -17.33 3.49
C ALA A 123 -0.37 -17.14 3.14
N VAL A 124 -0.94 -18.17 2.51
CA VAL A 124 -2.38 -18.25 2.27
C VAL A 124 -3.07 -18.84 3.48
N LEU A 125 -4.14 -18.19 3.96
CA LEU A 125 -4.96 -18.70 5.05
C LEU A 125 -5.82 -19.88 4.55
N LYS A 126 -5.73 -21.05 5.20
CA LYS A 126 -6.34 -22.31 4.73
C LYS A 126 -7.86 -22.35 4.84
N ASP A 127 -8.42 -21.67 5.84
CA ASP A 127 -9.85 -21.65 6.12
C ASP A 127 -10.34 -20.20 5.96
N GLN A 128 -10.90 -19.88 4.80
CA GLN A 128 -11.69 -18.67 4.66
C GLN A 128 -13.07 -18.94 5.31
N PRO A 129 -13.62 -18.02 6.12
CA PRO A 129 -15.06 -17.99 6.36
C PRO A 129 -15.84 -17.67 5.08
#